data_AF-A0A0F9H3J7-F1
#
_entry.id   AF-A0A0F9H3J7-F1
#
_cell.length_a   1.000
_cell.length_b   1.000
_cell.length_c   1.000
_cell.angle_alpha   90.00
_cell.angle_beta   90.00
_cell.angle_gamma   90.00
#
_symmetry.space_group_name_H-M   'P 1'
#
loop_
_entity.id
_entity.type
_entity.pdbx_description
1 polymer ?
#
loop_
_entity_poly.entity_id
_entity_poly.type
_entity_poly.pdbx_seq_one_letter_code
_entity_poly.pdbx_strand_id
1 'polypeptide(L)'
;GIFSEEEAVQSLIGLGFDVDASATFVALRELELAKKQRALAIRTIRVLFDSDLIDFNEAVTRLDGLQTPPIERDFILAELESEKASRVRLPSKADLEGFAGDGLIEKPEFMTEMLRIGYPQKWAEKFTQQNFS
;
A
#
# COMPACT_ATOMS: atom_id res chain seq x y z
N GLY A 1 -6.50 -26.76 -18.58
CA GLY A 1 -7.22 -28.01 -18.37
C GLY A 1 -7.59 -28.08 -16.90
N ILE A 2 -8.83 -28.40 -16.60
CA ILE A 2 -9.31 -28.55 -15.22
C ILE A 2 -9.16 -30.04 -14.92
N PHE A 3 -7.97 -30.47 -14.52
CA PHE A 3 -7.81 -31.77 -13.88
C PHE A 3 -8.10 -31.59 -12.40
N SER A 4 -8.84 -32.53 -11.80
CA SER A 4 -8.88 -32.64 -10.33
C SER A 4 -7.49 -33.01 -9.79
N GLU A 5 -7.27 -32.80 -8.49
CA GLU A 5 -6.03 -33.22 -7.82
C GLU A 5 -5.73 -34.70 -8.09
N GLU A 6 -6.75 -35.56 -7.94
CA GLU A 6 -6.66 -37.00 -8.18
C GLU A 6 -6.33 -37.33 -9.64
N GLU A 7 -6.96 -36.67 -10.61
CA GLU A 7 -6.68 -36.87 -12.04
C GLU A 7 -5.25 -36.43 -12.41
N ALA A 8 -4.77 -35.34 -11.80
CA ALA A 8 -3.41 -34.86 -12.00
C ALA A 8 -2.37 -35.84 -11.43
N VAL A 9 -2.61 -36.38 -10.23
CA VAL A 9 -1.76 -37.42 -9.61
C VAL A 9 -1.74 -38.68 -10.47
N GLN A 10 -2.90 -39.20 -10.87
CA GLN A 10 -2.98 -40.40 -11.71
C GLN A 10 -2.31 -40.22 -13.08
N SER A 11 -2.38 -39.02 -13.65
CA SER A 11 -1.69 -38.69 -14.90
C SER A 11 -0.16 -38.74 -14.73
N LEU A 12 0.37 -38.22 -13.62
CA LEU A 12 1.80 -38.27 -13.33
C LEU A 12 2.29 -39.71 -13.08
N ILE A 13 1.50 -40.52 -12.36
CA ILE A 13 1.77 -41.95 -12.18
C ILE A 13 1.80 -42.66 -13.55
N GLY A 14 0.84 -42.37 -14.43
CA GLY A 14 0.80 -42.90 -15.80
C GLY A 14 2.01 -42.51 -16.66
N LEU A 15 2.69 -41.41 -16.34
CA LEU A 15 3.94 -40.97 -16.96
C LEU A 15 5.20 -41.59 -16.32
N GLY A 16 5.03 -42.45 -15.31
CA GLY A 16 6.11 -43.19 -14.65
C GLY A 16 6.68 -42.50 -13.40
N PHE A 17 6.04 -41.46 -12.87
CA PHE A 17 6.40 -40.91 -11.58
C PHE A 17 5.90 -41.81 -10.44
N ASP A 18 6.66 -41.84 -9.35
CA ASP A 18 6.21 -42.48 -8.11
C ASP A 18 4.99 -41.75 -7.51
N VAL A 19 4.18 -42.47 -6.73
CA VAL A 19 2.95 -41.97 -6.11
C VAL A 19 3.23 -40.79 -5.18
N ASP A 20 4.24 -40.91 -4.30
CA ASP A 20 4.56 -39.87 -3.32
C ASP A 20 5.11 -38.62 -4.02
N ALA A 21 5.94 -38.82 -5.05
CA ALA A 21 6.45 -37.74 -5.88
C ALA A 21 5.32 -37.01 -6.61
N SER A 22 4.37 -37.76 -7.19
CA SER A 22 3.23 -37.21 -7.93
C SER A 22 2.33 -36.37 -7.03
N ALA A 23 1.97 -36.87 -5.84
CA ALA A 23 1.19 -36.13 -4.85
C ALA A 23 1.91 -34.86 -4.38
N THR A 24 3.22 -34.95 -4.13
CA THR A 24 4.03 -33.80 -3.72
C THR A 24 4.07 -32.72 -4.80
N PHE A 25 4.21 -33.08 -6.07
CA PHE A 25 4.21 -32.12 -7.17
C PHE A 25 2.89 -31.38 -7.32
N VAL A 26 1.77 -32.10 -7.20
CA VAL A 26 0.45 -31.48 -7.27
C VAL A 26 0.23 -30.53 -6.10
N ALA A 27 0.53 -30.96 -4.87
CA ALA A 27 0.41 -30.11 -3.67
C ALA A 27 1.30 -28.86 -3.75
N LEU A 28 2.54 -28.99 -4.24
CA LEU A 28 3.42 -27.85 -4.47
C LEU A 28 2.81 -26.87 -5.48
N ARG A 29 2.22 -27.39 -6.57
CA ARG A 29 1.62 -26.57 -7.61
C ARG A 29 0.39 -25.82 -7.11
N GLU A 30 -0.44 -26.45 -6.30
CA GLU A 30 -1.58 -25.81 -5.66
C GLU A 30 -1.14 -24.71 -4.70
N LEU A 31 -0.10 -24.97 -3.89
CA LEU A 31 0.49 -23.97 -3.01
C LEU A 31 1.02 -22.76 -3.78
N GLU A 32 1.70 -22.98 -4.91
CA GLU A 32 2.15 -21.88 -5.78
C GLU A 32 0.98 -21.05 -6.34
N LEU A 33 -0.09 -21.73 -6.76
CA LEU A 33 -1.28 -21.07 -7.28
C LEU A 33 -1.95 -20.22 -6.18
N ALA A 34 -2.12 -20.78 -4.99
CA ALA A 34 -2.69 -20.08 -3.84
C ALA A 34 -1.84 -18.86 -3.45
N LYS A 35 -0.52 -18.98 -3.45
CA LYS A 35 0.40 -17.85 -3.23
C LYS A 35 0.22 -16.75 -4.28
N LYS A 36 0.12 -17.12 -5.56
CA LYS A 36 -0.12 -16.15 -6.65
C LYS A 36 -1.47 -15.44 -6.52
N GLN A 37 -2.52 -16.19 -6.21
CA GLN A 37 -3.86 -15.63 -5.98
C GLN A 37 -3.86 -14.64 -4.81
N ARG A 38 -3.22 -15.02 -3.69
CA ARG A 38 -3.07 -14.14 -2.52
C ARG A 38 -2.30 -12.87 -2.86
N ALA A 39 -1.17 -12.99 -3.57
CA ALA A 39 -0.38 -11.83 -3.98
C ALA A 39 -1.18 -10.86 -4.88
N LEU A 40 -2.00 -11.39 -5.80
CA LEU A 40 -2.89 -10.58 -6.63
C LEU A 40 -3.98 -9.88 -5.81
N ALA A 41 -4.57 -10.58 -4.84
CA ALA A 41 -5.57 -10.01 -3.95
C ALA A 41 -4.98 -8.89 -3.09
N ILE A 42 -3.80 -9.12 -2.49
CA ILE A 42 -3.06 -8.09 -1.73
C ILE A 42 -2.79 -6.88 -2.63
N ARG A 43 -2.27 -7.08 -3.84
CA ARG A 43 -2.03 -5.98 -4.80
C ARG A 43 -3.29 -5.18 -5.11
N THR A 44 -4.42 -5.86 -5.24
CA THR A 44 -5.72 -5.21 -5.49
C THR A 44 -6.14 -4.37 -4.29
N ILE A 45 -6.00 -4.89 -3.07
CA ILE A 45 -6.27 -4.15 -1.83
C ILE A 45 -5.41 -2.89 -1.76
N ARG A 46 -4.11 -2.99 -2.10
CA ARG A 46 -3.22 -1.82 -2.15
C ARG A 46 -3.73 -0.73 -3.08
N VAL A 47 -4.05 -1.10 -4.33
CA VAL A 47 -4.55 -0.15 -5.33
C VAL A 47 -5.84 0.52 -4.85
N LEU A 48 -6.77 -0.24 -4.26
CA LEU A 48 -8.02 0.31 -3.74
C LEU A 48 -7.79 1.28 -2.59
N PHE A 49 -6.92 0.92 -1.63
CA PHE A 49 -6.60 1.76 -0.48
C PHE A 49 -5.89 3.06 -0.89
N ASP A 50 -4.96 2.95 -1.84
CA ASP A 50 -4.22 4.07 -2.43
C ASP A 50 -5.13 5.05 -3.18
N SER A 51 -6.21 4.53 -3.78
CA SER A 51 -7.21 5.32 -4.50
C SER A 51 -8.36 5.86 -3.63
N ASP A 52 -8.25 5.73 -2.31
CA ASP A 52 -9.29 6.12 -1.34
C ASP A 52 -10.66 5.41 -1.55
N LEU A 53 -10.68 4.29 -2.29
CA LEU A 53 -11.89 3.50 -2.53
C LEU A 53 -12.24 2.57 -1.36
N ILE A 54 -11.27 2.28 -0.50
CA ILE A 54 -11.45 1.57 0.77
C ILE A 54 -10.68 2.29 1.87
N ASP A 55 -11.19 2.22 3.10
CA ASP A 55 -10.49 2.75 4.27
C ASP A 55 -9.59 1.68 4.93
N PHE A 56 -8.95 2.05 6.03
CA PHE A 56 -8.04 1.17 6.76
C PHE A 56 -8.76 -0.06 7.34
N ASN A 57 -9.96 0.12 7.90
CA ASN A 57 -10.72 -0.97 8.51
C ASN A 57 -11.19 -1.98 7.44
N GLU A 58 -11.55 -1.49 6.26
CA GLU A 58 -11.90 -2.32 5.13
C GLU A 58 -10.68 -3.05 4.55
N ALA A 59 -9.51 -2.40 4.51
CA ALA A 59 -8.25 -3.07 4.16
C ALA A 59 -7.90 -4.21 5.14
N VAL A 60 -8.02 -3.98 6.45
CA VAL A 60 -7.86 -5.01 7.50
C VAL A 60 -8.80 -6.19 7.24
N THR A 61 -10.09 -5.91 7.08
CA THR A 61 -11.14 -6.95 6.90
C THR A 61 -10.86 -7.79 5.65
N ARG A 62 -10.45 -7.15 4.55
CA ARG A 62 -10.12 -7.86 3.31
C ARG A 62 -8.86 -8.71 3.45
N LEU A 63 -7.82 -8.22 4.14
CA LEU A 63 -6.58 -8.98 4.38
C LEU A 63 -6.81 -10.18 5.31
N ASP A 64 -7.66 -10.03 6.34
CA ASP A 64 -8.10 -11.13 7.21
C ASP A 64 -8.86 -12.20 6.41
N GLY A 65 -9.71 -11.78 5.45
CA GLY A 65 -10.40 -12.67 4.53
C GLY A 65 -9.48 -13.52 3.64
N LEU A 66 -8.22 -13.12 3.46
CA LEU A 66 -7.20 -13.89 2.73
C LEU A 66 -6.48 -14.94 3.59
N GLN A 67 -6.85 -15.05 4.88
CA GLN A 67 -6.16 -15.88 5.87
C GLN A 67 -4.66 -15.54 5.95
N THR A 68 -4.34 -14.25 5.83
CA THR A 68 -2.98 -13.74 5.97
C THR A 68 -2.56 -13.88 7.42
N PRO A 69 -1.37 -14.43 7.74
CA PRO A 69 -0.87 -14.47 9.10
C PRO A 69 -0.87 -13.06 9.74
N PRO A 70 -1.21 -12.92 11.04
CA PRO A 70 -1.33 -11.60 11.67
C PRO A 70 -0.09 -10.72 11.51
N ILE A 71 1.11 -11.29 11.67
CA ILE A 71 2.38 -10.57 11.50
C ILE A 71 2.54 -10.03 10.07
N GLU A 72 2.18 -10.83 9.07
CA GLU A 72 2.27 -10.42 7.65
C GLU A 72 1.22 -9.35 7.32
N ARG A 73 -0.01 -9.50 7.85
CA ARG A 73 -1.06 -8.49 7.71
C ARG A 73 -0.63 -7.15 8.30
N ASP A 74 -0.14 -7.15 9.53
CA ASP A 74 0.25 -5.92 10.23
C ASP A 74 1.41 -5.22 9.50
N PHE A 75 2.35 -6.00 8.92
CA PHE A 75 3.41 -5.47 8.06
C PHE A 75 2.84 -4.81 6.79
N ILE A 76 1.92 -5.47 6.08
CA ILE A 76 1.28 -4.93 4.86
C ILE A 76 0.52 -3.64 5.17
N LEU A 77 -0.22 -3.58 6.29
CA LEU A 77 -0.96 -2.39 6.71
C LEU A 77 -0.03 -1.22 7.02
N ALA A 78 1.08 -1.47 7.71
CA ALA A 78 2.09 -0.45 7.99
C ALA A 78 2.71 0.12 6.69
N GLU A 79 3.00 -0.73 5.70
CA GLU A 79 3.46 -0.27 4.39
C GLU A 79 2.41 0.61 3.71
N LEU A 80 1.13 0.20 3.73
CA LEU A 80 0.04 0.97 3.12
C LEU A 80 -0.10 2.37 3.73
N GLU A 81 -0.09 2.46 5.06
CA GLU A 81 -0.14 3.76 5.76
C GLU A 81 1.08 4.63 5.44
N SER A 82 2.28 4.03 5.42
CA SER A 82 3.51 4.74 5.07
C SER A 82 3.49 5.26 3.63
N GLU A 83 3.06 4.44 2.68
CA GLU A 83 2.93 4.84 1.27
C GLU A 83 1.90 5.96 1.10
N LYS A 84 0.77 5.88 1.81
CA LYS A 84 -0.26 6.93 1.79
C LYS A 84 0.24 8.24 2.41
N ALA A 85 0.91 8.17 3.57
CA ALA A 85 1.52 9.33 4.20
C ALA A 85 2.59 9.99 3.31
N SER A 86 3.40 9.17 2.61
CA SER A 86 4.43 9.67 1.68
C SER A 86 3.87 10.42 0.47
N ARG A 87 2.60 10.17 0.12
CA ARG A 87 1.91 10.80 -1.02
C ARG A 87 1.21 12.11 -0.66
N VAL A 88 1.11 12.46 0.62
CA VAL A 88 0.65 13.78 1.04
C VAL A 88 1.69 14.80 0.57
N ARG A 89 1.48 15.35 -0.63
CA ARG A 89 2.30 16.43 -1.16
C ARG A 89 1.89 17.71 -0.47
N LEU A 90 2.78 18.20 0.38
CA LEU A 90 2.68 19.53 0.93
C LEU A 90 3.01 20.54 -0.18
N PRO A 91 2.35 21.70 -0.23
CA PRO A 91 2.75 22.79 -1.12
C PRO A 91 4.23 23.13 -0.90
N SER A 92 4.98 23.38 -1.97
CA SER A 92 6.35 23.84 -1.83
C SER A 92 6.39 25.26 -1.24
N LYS A 93 7.56 25.72 -0.80
CA LYS A 93 7.74 27.13 -0.40
C LYS A 93 7.24 28.09 -1.48
N ALA A 94 7.56 27.83 -2.75
CA ALA A 94 7.15 28.69 -3.86
C ALA A 94 5.63 28.70 -4.04
N ASP A 95 4.97 27.55 -3.85
CA ASP A 95 3.51 27.46 -3.89
C ASP A 95 2.88 28.26 -2.74
N LEU A 96 3.40 28.13 -1.52
CA LEU A 96 2.93 28.90 -0.37
C LEU A 96 3.12 30.41 -0.56
N GLU A 97 4.25 30.85 -1.12
CA GLU A 97 4.50 32.26 -1.47
C GLU A 97 3.52 32.75 -2.53
N GLY A 98 3.22 31.91 -3.54
CA GLY A 98 2.17 32.19 -4.52
C GLY A 98 0.80 32.34 -3.85
N PHE A 99 0.40 31.39 -3.01
CA PHE A 99 -0.88 31.43 -2.30
C PHE A 99 -1.01 32.65 -1.38
N ALA A 100 0.07 33.05 -0.71
CA ALA A 100 0.10 34.27 0.10
C ALA A 100 -0.05 35.52 -0.77
N GLY A 101 0.67 35.60 -1.89
CA GLY A 101 0.57 36.70 -2.86
C GLY A 101 -0.81 36.82 -3.49
N ASP A 102 -1.48 35.69 -3.73
CA ASP A 102 -2.85 35.62 -4.26
C ASP A 102 -3.92 35.82 -3.17
N GLY A 103 -3.53 35.95 -1.90
CA GLY A 103 -4.44 36.12 -0.76
C GLY A 103 -5.28 34.88 -0.44
N LEU A 104 -4.85 33.70 -0.87
CA LEU A 104 -5.55 32.42 -0.65
C LEU A 104 -5.32 31.86 0.77
N ILE A 105 -4.24 32.27 1.42
CA ILE A 105 -3.89 31.84 2.78
C ILE A 105 -3.52 33.04 3.64
N GLU A 106 -3.82 32.95 4.94
CA GLU A 106 -3.51 34.00 5.89
C GLU A 106 -2.14 33.82 6.55
N LYS A 107 -1.60 34.89 7.15
CA LYS A 107 -0.31 34.88 7.87
C LYS A 107 -0.13 33.69 8.85
N PRO A 108 -1.07 33.35 9.74
CA PRO A 108 -0.90 32.21 10.65
C PRO A 108 -0.90 30.86 9.92
N GLU A 109 -1.63 30.75 8.81
CA GLU A 109 -1.68 29.55 7.98
C GLU A 109 -0.36 29.36 7.23
N PHE A 110 0.16 30.41 6.59
CA PHE A 110 1.47 30.38 5.94
C PHE A 110 2.59 29.96 6.90
N MET A 111 2.60 30.51 8.11
CA MET A 111 3.59 30.15 9.14
C MET A 111 3.50 28.67 9.53
N THR A 112 2.28 28.17 9.73
CA THR A 112 2.03 26.78 10.09
C THR A 112 2.48 25.82 8.99
N GLU A 113 2.15 26.13 7.74
CA GLU A 113 2.54 25.32 6.59
C GLU A 113 4.05 25.34 6.35
N MET A 114 4.72 26.48 6.53
CA MET A 114 6.19 26.58 6.46
C MET A 114 6.90 25.68 7.49
N LEU A 115 6.36 25.61 8.71
CA LEU A 115 6.86 24.66 9.73
C LEU A 115 6.58 23.21 9.31
N ARG A 116 5.39 22.95 8.77
CA ARG A 116 4.95 21.61 8.34
C ARG A 116 5.82 21.03 7.21
N ILE A 117 6.28 21.87 6.29
CA ILE A 117 7.21 21.46 5.22
C ILE A 117 8.68 21.42 5.66
N GLY A 118 8.96 21.67 6.95
CA GLY A 118 10.27 21.43 7.58
C GLY A 118 11.17 22.65 7.73
N TYR A 119 10.70 23.88 7.50
CA TYR A 119 11.51 25.06 7.77
C TYR A 119 11.67 25.28 9.29
N PRO A 120 12.90 25.55 9.78
CA PRO A 120 13.10 25.95 11.16
C PRO A 120 12.30 27.23 11.48
N GLN A 121 11.79 27.34 12.70
CA GLN A 121 10.93 28.45 13.12
C GLN A 121 11.49 29.83 12.78
N LYS A 122 12.79 30.04 13.01
CA LYS A 122 13.50 31.28 12.63
C LYS A 122 13.32 31.68 11.16
N TRP A 123 13.33 30.71 10.25
CA TRP A 123 13.18 30.96 8.82
C TRP A 123 11.73 31.09 8.41
N ALA A 124 10.84 30.27 8.97
CA ALA A 124 9.40 30.38 8.77
C ALA A 124 8.90 31.78 9.18
N GLU A 125 9.36 32.33 10.31
CA GLU A 125 9.03 33.70 10.75
C GLU A 125 9.50 34.76 9.75
N LYS A 126 10.73 34.63 9.23
CA LYS A 126 11.28 35.57 8.23
C LYS A 126 10.51 35.55 6.92
N PHE A 127 10.20 34.35 6.39
CA PHE A 127 9.40 34.24 5.16
C PHE A 127 7.97 34.74 5.37
N THR A 128 7.38 34.48 6.54
CA THR A 128 6.05 35.00 6.90
C THR A 128 6.06 36.53 6.95
N GLN A 129 7.08 37.15 7.54
CA GLN A 129 7.21 38.60 7.55
C GLN A 129 7.38 39.18 6.14
N GLN A 130 8.17 38.53 5.29
CA GLN A 130 8.41 38.99 3.91
C GLN A 130 7.15 38.99 3.05
N ASN A 131 6.27 37.98 3.20
CA ASN A 131 5.10 37.81 2.33
C ASN A 131 3.85 38.54 2.84
N PHE A 132 3.84 39.02 4.09
CA PHE A 132 2.70 39.70 4.71
C PHE A 132 3.09 41.07 5.33
N SER A 133 4.14 41.70 4.80
CA SER A 133 4.55 43.09 5.10
C SER A 133 3.96 44.06 4.10
#